data_AF-A0A177CYP4-F1
#
_entry.id   AF-A0A177CYP4-F1
#
_cell.length_a   1.000
_cell.length_b   1.000
_cell.length_c   1.000
_cell.angle_alpha   90.00
_cell.angle_beta   90.00
_cell.angle_gamma   90.00
#
_symmetry.space_group_name_H-M   'P 1'
#
loop_
_entity.id
_entity.type
_entity.pdbx_description
1 polymer ?
#
loop_
_entity_poly.entity_id
_entity_poly.type
_entity_poly.pdbx_seq_one_letter_code
_entity_poly.pdbx_strand_id
1 'polypeptide(L)'
;MSCAAPRGGVSLNHNPSSSGNVNSSGTQPSLFRPTRAVYPALPGQPDPDDLIRDIPFPEKAVSDFQSVPFAQPPQRDVPSIIVAHISNPQTSNAEPDWILLMNHFKEKRSLDGVGNLLDLYVFMTRLVLPNAIIQNRRLLHELYMEKRNLSPNIRFRYDYWHTHAPTYTPPSAQPLDLIQSRPSRPVLRSVPTPSGQNFLQWLSLPLNTPADKQPCPNQLLHRPCHLDAYLNEDEGFVRRIRPEALLQRTAKVLSLFWWIAVQNAWLKAYEGVGWAGIEGECYA
;
A
#
# COMPACT_ATOMS: atom_id res chain seq x y z
N MET A 1 -11.85 18.77 -3.38
CA MET A 1 -10.92 18.97 -2.24
C MET A 1 -9.58 18.46 -2.70
N SER A 2 -8.67 19.39 -3.04
CA SER A 2 -7.33 19.07 -3.53
C SER A 2 -6.42 18.86 -2.32
N CYS A 3 -5.82 17.68 -2.18
CA CYS A 3 -4.76 17.44 -1.21
C CYS A 3 -3.54 18.28 -1.62
N ALA A 4 -3.46 19.50 -1.10
CA ALA A 4 -2.26 20.31 -1.24
C ALA A 4 -1.14 19.60 -0.47
N ALA A 5 -0.16 19.08 -1.20
CA ALA A 5 1.10 18.63 -0.61
C ALA A 5 1.67 19.75 0.29
N PRO A 6 2.20 19.43 1.49
CA PRO A 6 2.76 20.44 2.36
C PRO A 6 3.94 21.15 1.67
N ARG A 7 3.76 22.43 1.37
CA ARG A 7 4.82 23.34 0.91
C ARG A 7 5.71 23.69 2.10
N GLY A 8 6.65 22.80 2.39
CA GLY A 8 7.76 23.02 3.32
C GLY A 8 9.05 22.55 2.66
N GLY A 9 9.48 23.25 1.61
CA GLY A 9 10.66 22.90 0.84
C GLY A 9 11.93 23.29 1.59
N VAL A 10 12.65 22.30 2.11
CA VAL A 10 14.12 22.37 2.10
C VAL A 10 14.53 22.14 0.64
N SER A 11 15.01 23.20 -0.01
CA SER A 11 15.51 23.13 -1.38
C SER A 11 16.80 22.30 -1.39
N LEU A 12 16.69 21.02 -1.75
CA LEU A 12 17.84 20.22 -2.17
C LEU A 12 18.25 20.69 -3.57
N ASN A 13 18.93 21.83 -3.63
CA ASN A 13 19.58 22.31 -4.86
C ASN A 13 20.80 21.43 -5.13
N HIS A 14 20.62 20.36 -5.89
CA HIS A 14 21.70 19.68 -6.59
C HIS A 14 21.42 19.72 -8.09
N ASN A 15 22.24 20.51 -8.78
CA ASN A 15 22.24 20.68 -10.21
C ASN A 15 23.34 19.77 -10.78
N PRO A 16 23.05 18.65 -11.47
CA PRO A 16 24.04 17.95 -12.25
C PRO A 16 23.81 18.31 -13.73
N SER A 17 24.39 19.42 -14.16
CA SER A 17 24.59 19.68 -15.58
C SER A 17 25.72 18.77 -16.07
N SER A 18 25.35 17.63 -16.64
CA SER A 18 26.20 16.89 -17.59
C SER A 18 25.32 16.22 -18.64
N SER A 19 25.31 16.80 -19.82
CA SER A 19 24.69 16.30 -21.04
C SER A 19 25.52 15.13 -21.56
N GLY A 20 25.14 13.91 -21.19
CA GLY A 20 25.64 12.67 -21.76
C GLY A 20 24.48 11.89 -22.36
N ASN A 21 24.41 11.85 -23.70
CA ASN A 21 23.55 10.93 -24.44
C ASN A 21 23.97 9.49 -24.11
N VAL A 22 23.20 8.82 -23.25
CA VAL A 22 23.32 7.38 -23.00
C VAL A 22 21.99 6.75 -23.38
N ASN A 23 21.98 6.03 -24.50
CA ASN A 23 21.00 5.00 -24.77
C ASN A 23 21.18 3.90 -23.73
N SER A 24 20.54 4.06 -22.57
CA SER A 24 20.44 3.02 -21.56
C SER A 24 19.07 2.35 -21.71
N SER A 25 19.09 1.13 -22.25
CA SER A 25 18.12 0.09 -21.93
C SER A 25 18.25 -0.25 -20.44
N GLY A 26 17.95 0.72 -19.58
CA GLY A 26 18.02 0.61 -18.15
C GLY A 26 16.82 -0.20 -17.69
N THR A 27 17.07 -1.44 -17.32
CA THR A 27 16.17 -2.22 -16.48
C THR A 27 15.94 -1.38 -15.22
N GLN A 28 14.81 -0.67 -15.13
CA GLN A 28 14.51 0.11 -13.94
C GLN A 28 14.54 -0.84 -12.74
N PRO A 29 15.31 -0.54 -11.68
CA PRO A 29 15.32 -1.37 -10.49
C PRO A 29 13.88 -1.48 -10.01
N SER A 30 13.36 -2.70 -9.93
CA SER A 30 12.02 -2.94 -9.39
C SER A 30 11.95 -2.24 -8.03
N LEU A 31 11.01 -1.30 -7.90
CA LEU A 31 10.75 -0.56 -6.67
C LEU A 31 10.35 -1.49 -5.51
N PHE A 32 10.08 -2.76 -5.78
CA PHE A 32 9.61 -3.73 -4.80
C PHE A 32 10.56 -4.91 -4.56
N ARG A 33 11.73 -4.95 -5.20
CA ARG A 33 12.73 -5.95 -4.84
C ARG A 33 13.18 -5.67 -3.41
N PRO A 34 13.06 -6.62 -2.46
CA PRO A 34 13.49 -6.40 -1.09
C PRO A 34 15.01 -6.22 -1.05
N THR A 35 15.45 -4.98 -1.01
CA THR A 35 16.69 -4.58 -0.33
C THR A 35 16.35 -4.49 1.16
N ARG A 36 17.11 -5.01 2.12
CA ARG A 36 18.13 -6.06 2.06
C ARG A 36 18.26 -6.77 3.41
N ALA A 37 17.27 -6.69 4.31
CA ALA A 37 17.42 -7.27 5.65
C ALA A 37 16.14 -7.92 6.17
N VAL A 38 15.84 -9.13 5.69
CA VAL A 38 14.98 -10.06 6.44
C VAL A 38 15.90 -10.77 7.42
N TYR A 39 15.79 -10.41 8.70
CA TYR A 39 16.54 -11.09 9.74
C TYR A 39 15.82 -12.37 10.13
N PRO A 40 16.54 -13.50 10.33
CA PRO A 40 15.90 -14.73 10.79
C PRO A 40 15.35 -14.54 12.20
N ALA A 41 14.24 -15.20 12.50
CA ALA A 41 13.74 -15.31 13.87
C ALA A 41 14.79 -15.97 14.78
N LEU A 42 14.78 -15.60 16.07
CA LEU A 42 15.61 -16.26 17.07
C LEU A 42 15.16 -17.72 17.26
N PRO A 43 16.07 -18.65 17.58
CA PRO A 43 15.70 -20.04 17.85
C PRO A 43 14.58 -20.15 18.88
N GLY A 44 13.50 -20.84 18.53
CA GLY A 44 12.35 -21.06 19.41
C GLY A 44 11.31 -19.93 19.41
N GLN A 45 11.49 -18.87 18.62
CA GLN A 45 10.46 -17.84 18.39
C GLN A 45 9.80 -18.02 17.02
N PRO A 46 8.46 -17.87 16.91
CA PRO A 46 7.80 -17.87 15.61
C PRO A 46 8.26 -16.65 14.80
N ASP A 47 8.50 -16.85 13.50
CA ASP A 47 8.85 -15.74 12.61
C ASP A 47 7.59 -14.91 12.32
N PRO A 48 7.54 -13.61 12.66
CA PRO A 48 6.41 -12.77 12.31
C PRO A 48 6.12 -12.83 10.80
N ASP A 49 7.13 -12.91 9.94
CA ASP A 49 6.95 -12.89 8.48
C ASP A 49 6.21 -14.13 7.95
N ASP A 50 6.08 -15.21 8.73
CA ASP A 50 5.22 -16.35 8.40
C ASP A 50 3.75 -15.94 8.23
N LEU A 51 3.29 -14.88 8.92
CA LEU A 51 1.92 -14.37 8.83
C LEU A 51 1.63 -13.66 7.51
N ILE A 52 2.68 -13.19 6.80
CA ILE A 52 2.56 -12.46 5.54
C ILE A 52 3.12 -13.23 4.35
N ARG A 53 3.58 -14.46 4.54
CA ARG A 53 4.16 -15.31 3.47
C ARG A 53 3.22 -15.53 2.28
N ASP A 54 1.91 -15.52 2.54
CA ASP A 54 0.88 -15.73 1.53
C ASP A 54 0.57 -14.47 0.71
N ILE A 55 1.12 -13.31 1.09
CA ILE A 55 1.01 -12.05 0.34
C ILE A 55 2.09 -12.09 -0.77
N PRO A 56 1.72 -12.31 -2.05
CA PRO A 56 2.70 -12.26 -3.13
C PRO A 56 3.26 -10.86 -3.30
N PHE A 57 4.49 -10.80 -3.83
CA PHE A 57 5.11 -9.56 -4.26
C PHE A 57 4.23 -8.81 -5.28
N PRO A 58 4.26 -7.46 -5.30
CA PRO A 58 3.38 -6.64 -6.12
C PRO A 58 3.38 -7.01 -7.61
N GLU A 59 4.54 -7.29 -8.20
CA GLU A 59 4.65 -7.65 -9.62
C GLU A 59 3.91 -8.95 -9.93
N LYS A 60 4.08 -9.97 -9.07
CA LYS A 60 3.36 -11.25 -9.20
C LYS A 60 1.86 -11.05 -8.96
N ALA A 61 1.49 -10.26 -7.96
CA ALA A 61 0.09 -10.00 -7.63
C ALA A 61 -0.65 -9.29 -8.77
N VAL A 62 -0.02 -8.25 -9.36
CA VAL A 62 -0.57 -7.52 -10.51
C VAL A 62 -0.66 -8.42 -11.73
N SER A 63 0.41 -9.15 -12.06
CA SER A 63 0.42 -10.05 -13.20
C SER A 63 -0.68 -11.11 -13.08
N ASP A 64 -0.85 -11.70 -11.90
CA ASP A 64 -1.88 -12.70 -11.65
C ASP A 64 -3.28 -12.07 -11.72
N PHE A 65 -3.47 -10.89 -11.11
CA PHE A 65 -4.72 -10.13 -11.14
C PHE A 65 -5.19 -9.83 -12.58
N GLN A 66 -4.27 -9.39 -13.45
CA GLN A 66 -4.55 -9.05 -14.85
C GLN A 66 -4.67 -10.26 -15.77
N SER A 67 -4.16 -11.42 -15.37
CA SER A 67 -4.13 -12.59 -16.27
C SER A 67 -5.53 -13.15 -16.58
N VAL A 68 -6.56 -12.77 -15.81
CA VAL A 68 -8.01 -12.75 -16.13
C VAL A 68 -8.45 -12.99 -17.60
N PRO A 69 -8.81 -14.17 -18.18
CA PRO A 69 -9.06 -14.19 -19.61
C PRO A 69 -10.36 -13.40 -19.87
N PHE A 70 -10.30 -12.43 -20.78
CA PHE A 70 -11.43 -11.53 -21.07
C PHE A 70 -12.71 -12.27 -21.56
N ALA A 71 -12.55 -13.51 -22.02
CA ALA A 71 -13.61 -14.32 -22.62
C ALA A 71 -14.33 -15.26 -21.63
N GLN A 72 -13.91 -15.35 -20.36
CA GLN A 72 -14.54 -16.23 -19.38
C GLN A 72 -14.92 -15.47 -18.11
N PRO A 73 -16.17 -15.58 -17.61
CA PRO A 73 -16.54 -15.03 -16.32
C PRO A 73 -15.65 -15.60 -15.18
N PRO A 74 -15.24 -14.77 -14.21
CA PRO A 74 -15.46 -13.32 -14.16
C PRO A 74 -14.55 -12.57 -15.15
N GLN A 75 -15.15 -11.75 -15.99
CA GLN A 75 -14.39 -10.79 -16.81
C GLN A 75 -13.79 -9.78 -15.84
N ARG A 76 -12.49 -9.51 -15.92
CA ARG A 76 -11.83 -8.46 -15.15
C ARG A 76 -11.41 -7.34 -16.08
N ASP A 77 -12.20 -6.28 -16.08
CA ASP A 77 -11.95 -5.07 -16.86
C ASP A 77 -11.60 -3.92 -15.90
N VAL A 78 -10.33 -3.90 -15.46
CA VAL A 78 -9.78 -2.79 -14.68
C VAL A 78 -8.93 -1.92 -15.61
N PRO A 79 -9.17 -0.60 -15.68
CA PRO A 79 -8.40 0.29 -16.55
C PRO A 79 -6.90 0.14 -16.35
N SER A 80 -6.18 -0.07 -17.45
CA SER A 80 -4.72 -0.24 -17.45
C SER A 80 -3.99 0.93 -16.79
N ILE A 81 -4.54 2.15 -16.86
CA ILE A 81 -3.99 3.34 -16.19
C ILE A 81 -4.00 3.20 -14.66
N ILE A 82 -5.04 2.63 -14.07
CA ILE A 82 -5.08 2.38 -12.61
C ILE A 82 -4.01 1.35 -12.26
N VAL A 83 -3.93 0.27 -13.04
CA VAL A 83 -2.93 -0.77 -12.79
C VAL A 83 -1.50 -0.24 -12.97
N ALA A 84 -1.26 0.64 -13.94
CA ALA A 84 0.03 1.28 -14.14
C ALA A 84 0.45 2.10 -12.91
N HIS A 85 -0.47 2.91 -12.34
CA HIS A 85 -0.18 3.67 -11.12
C HIS A 85 0.02 2.79 -9.88
N ILE A 86 -0.67 1.64 -9.79
CA ILE A 86 -0.46 0.67 -8.72
C ILE A 86 0.91 -0.01 -8.85
N SER A 87 1.28 -0.42 -10.06
CA SER A 87 2.49 -1.20 -10.32
C SER A 87 3.75 -0.36 -10.29
N ASN A 88 3.63 0.91 -10.67
CA ASN A 88 4.75 1.85 -10.71
C ASN A 88 4.25 3.25 -10.30
N PRO A 89 4.08 3.50 -8.99
CA PRO A 89 3.62 4.79 -8.52
C PRO A 89 4.69 5.85 -8.84
N GLN A 90 4.40 6.70 -9.82
CA GLN A 90 5.23 7.85 -10.19
C GLN A 90 5.07 8.96 -9.14
N THR A 91 5.62 8.76 -7.95
CA THR A 91 5.40 9.61 -6.77
C THR A 91 5.92 11.04 -6.89
N SER A 92 6.73 11.32 -7.92
CA SER A 92 7.13 12.69 -8.29
C SER A 92 6.02 13.48 -8.98
N ASN A 93 4.99 12.81 -9.51
CA ASN A 93 3.85 13.44 -10.16
C ASN A 93 2.72 13.71 -9.15
N ALA A 94 1.76 14.53 -9.57
CA ALA A 94 0.53 14.73 -8.81
C ALA A 94 -0.24 13.41 -8.63
N GLU A 95 -0.94 13.28 -7.50
CA GLU A 95 -1.84 12.16 -7.26
C GLU A 95 -2.88 12.07 -8.38
N PRO A 96 -3.13 10.87 -8.94
CA PRO A 96 -4.19 10.67 -9.92
C PRO A 96 -5.57 11.00 -9.36
N ASP A 97 -6.47 11.55 -10.19
CA ASP A 97 -7.88 11.71 -9.80
C ASP A 97 -8.57 10.33 -9.82
N TRP A 98 -8.50 9.63 -8.70
CA TRP A 98 -9.06 8.29 -8.56
C TRP A 98 -10.56 8.26 -8.82
N ILE A 99 -11.30 9.30 -8.42
CA ILE A 99 -12.75 9.36 -8.64
C ILE A 99 -13.07 9.41 -10.13
N LEU A 100 -12.34 10.24 -10.87
CA LEU A 100 -12.46 10.31 -12.32
C LEU A 100 -12.13 8.96 -12.97
N LEU A 101 -11.04 8.32 -12.56
CA LEU A 101 -10.64 7.01 -13.09
C LEU A 101 -11.67 5.91 -12.76
N MET A 102 -12.26 5.94 -11.56
CA MET A 102 -13.27 4.96 -11.17
C MET A 102 -14.60 5.12 -11.93
N ASN A 103 -14.87 6.28 -12.56
CA ASN A 103 -16.10 6.46 -13.34
C ASN A 103 -16.20 5.47 -14.51
N HIS A 104 -15.08 4.88 -14.95
CA HIS A 104 -15.07 3.78 -15.90
C HIS A 104 -16.02 2.63 -15.51
N PHE A 105 -16.06 2.26 -14.22
CA PHE A 105 -16.91 1.16 -13.73
C PHE A 105 -18.41 1.47 -13.78
N LYS A 106 -18.79 2.73 -14.00
CA LYS A 106 -20.19 3.16 -14.20
C LYS A 106 -20.61 3.13 -15.66
N GLU A 107 -19.66 3.06 -16.59
CA GLU A 107 -19.96 3.13 -18.01
C GLU A 107 -20.67 1.85 -18.46
N LYS A 108 -21.71 1.98 -19.30
CA LYS A 108 -22.50 0.84 -19.81
C LYS A 108 -21.67 -0.20 -20.58
N ARG A 109 -20.46 0.18 -21.01
CA ARG A 109 -19.51 -0.69 -21.73
C ARG A 109 -18.70 -1.60 -20.81
N SER A 110 -18.65 -1.32 -19.50
CA SER A 110 -17.90 -2.13 -18.54
C SER A 110 -18.68 -3.42 -18.27
N LEU A 111 -18.17 -4.53 -18.80
CA LEU A 111 -18.74 -5.84 -18.56
C LEU A 111 -18.53 -6.20 -17.08
N ASP A 112 -19.63 -6.25 -16.30
CA ASP A 112 -19.62 -6.41 -14.84
C ASP A 112 -18.83 -5.33 -14.06
N GLY A 113 -19.03 -4.05 -14.39
CA GLY A 113 -18.27 -2.94 -13.79
C GLY A 113 -18.25 -2.91 -12.25
N VAL A 114 -19.36 -3.25 -11.58
CA VAL A 114 -19.40 -3.34 -10.12
C VAL A 114 -18.61 -4.54 -9.59
N GLY A 115 -18.58 -5.66 -10.31
CA GLY A 115 -17.80 -6.84 -9.92
C GLY A 115 -16.31 -6.57 -10.06
N ASN A 116 -15.92 -5.85 -11.11
CA ASN A 116 -14.54 -5.41 -11.31
C ASN A 116 -14.11 -4.39 -10.25
N LEU A 117 -15.01 -3.49 -9.86
CA LEU A 117 -14.77 -2.55 -8.77
C LEU A 117 -14.60 -3.28 -7.42
N LEU A 118 -15.41 -4.31 -7.15
CA LEU A 118 -15.26 -5.17 -5.96
C LEU A 118 -13.92 -5.90 -5.96
N ASP A 119 -13.55 -6.52 -7.08
CA ASP A 119 -12.27 -7.22 -7.21
C ASP A 119 -11.09 -6.27 -7.04
N LEU A 120 -11.16 -5.06 -7.63
CA LEU A 120 -10.15 -4.01 -7.42
C LEU A 120 -10.07 -3.59 -5.96
N TYR A 121 -11.21 -3.39 -5.29
CA TYR A 121 -11.23 -3.02 -3.88
C TYR A 121 -10.53 -4.06 -3.01
N VAL A 122 -10.88 -5.34 -3.16
CA VAL A 122 -10.28 -6.44 -2.40
C VAL A 122 -8.80 -6.62 -2.77
N PHE A 123 -8.43 -6.47 -4.06
CA PHE A 123 -7.03 -6.45 -4.48
C PHE A 123 -6.24 -5.35 -3.76
N MET A 124 -6.81 -4.16 -3.67
CA MET A 124 -6.16 -3.05 -2.99
C MET A 124 -5.97 -3.31 -1.48
N THR A 125 -7.02 -3.75 -0.78
CA THR A 125 -6.98 -3.91 0.68
C THR A 125 -6.25 -5.16 1.17
N ARG A 126 -6.16 -6.22 0.36
CA ARG A 126 -5.53 -7.50 0.74
C ARG A 126 -4.13 -7.69 0.21
N LEU A 127 -3.72 -6.94 -0.82
CA LEU A 127 -2.45 -7.15 -1.50
C LEU A 127 -1.65 -5.87 -1.66
N VAL A 128 -2.20 -4.88 -2.38
CA VAL A 128 -1.44 -3.69 -2.77
C VAL A 128 -1.07 -2.84 -1.55
N LEU A 129 -2.07 -2.50 -0.73
CA LEU A 129 -1.89 -1.67 0.46
C LEU A 129 -1.03 -2.39 1.52
N PRO A 130 -1.27 -3.67 1.85
CA PRO A 130 -0.35 -4.46 2.67
C PRO A 130 1.10 -4.44 2.20
N ASN A 131 1.36 -4.67 0.90
CA ASN A 131 2.72 -4.62 0.36
C ASN A 131 3.39 -3.25 0.55
N ALA A 132 2.64 -2.15 0.31
CA ALA A 132 3.15 -0.80 0.54
C ALA A 132 3.49 -0.54 2.02
N ILE A 133 2.66 -1.04 2.94
CA ILE A 133 2.90 -0.96 4.40
C ILE A 133 4.12 -1.81 4.81
N ILE A 134 4.24 -3.04 4.29
CA ILE A 134 5.40 -3.91 4.55
C ILE A 134 6.69 -3.20 4.19
N GLN A 135 6.72 -2.58 3.00
CA GLN A 135 7.87 -1.80 2.56
C GLN A 135 8.12 -0.59 3.48
N ASN A 136 7.08 0.17 3.84
CA ASN A 136 7.21 1.31 4.75
C ASN A 136 7.84 0.90 6.08
N ARG A 137 7.31 -0.19 6.67
CA ARG A 137 7.76 -0.69 7.96
C ARG A 137 9.19 -1.20 7.93
N ARG A 138 9.61 -1.86 6.84
CA ARG A 138 10.99 -2.31 6.62
C ARG A 138 11.96 -1.13 6.48
N LEU A 139 11.61 -0.10 5.70
CA LEU A 139 12.42 1.12 5.57
C LEU A 139 12.56 1.87 6.91
N LEU A 140 11.46 1.98 7.67
CA LEU A 140 11.52 2.57 9.02
C LEU A 140 12.36 1.72 9.98
N HIS A 141 12.34 0.40 9.83
CA HIS A 141 13.18 -0.48 10.65
C HIS A 141 14.65 -0.23 10.40
N GLU A 142 15.06 -0.14 9.13
CA GLU A 142 16.42 0.24 8.75
C GLU A 142 16.82 1.62 9.30
N LEU A 143 15.93 2.62 9.19
CA LEU A 143 16.12 3.93 9.77
C LEU A 143 16.37 3.86 11.30
N TYR A 144 15.50 3.21 12.05
CA TYR A 144 15.62 3.14 13.51
C TYR A 144 16.75 2.19 13.98
N MET A 145 17.21 1.27 13.12
CA MET A 145 18.43 0.51 13.36
C MET A 145 19.69 1.39 13.32
N GLU A 146 19.69 2.41 12.47
CA GLU A 146 20.79 3.37 12.32
C GLU A 146 20.67 4.55 13.31
N LYS A 147 19.46 5.05 13.52
CA LYS A 147 19.15 6.26 14.30
C LYS A 147 18.20 5.95 15.45
N ARG A 148 18.64 5.13 16.42
CA ARG A 148 17.80 4.65 17.54
C ARG A 148 17.20 5.73 18.44
N ASN A 149 17.85 6.89 18.54
CA ASN A 149 17.38 7.99 19.40
C ASN A 149 16.39 8.92 18.70
N LEU A 150 16.05 8.64 17.44
CA LEU A 150 15.10 9.42 16.67
C LEU A 150 13.70 9.34 17.29
N SER A 151 12.94 10.43 17.19
CA SER A 151 11.57 10.49 17.71
C SER A 151 10.70 9.39 17.09
N PRO A 152 9.80 8.77 17.88
CA PRO A 152 8.80 7.86 17.35
C PRO A 152 7.77 8.59 16.46
N ASN A 153 7.67 9.91 16.52
CA ASN A 153 6.70 10.72 15.77
C ASN A 153 7.31 11.27 14.46
N ILE A 154 7.69 10.36 13.56
CA ILE A 154 8.16 10.74 12.22
C ILE A 154 7.01 10.77 11.21
N ARG A 155 6.99 11.75 10.31
CA ARG A 155 5.90 11.94 9.34
C ARG A 155 5.70 10.81 8.33
N PHE A 156 6.75 10.01 8.09
CA PHE A 156 6.77 9.00 7.02
C PHE A 156 6.11 7.67 7.40
N ARG A 157 5.58 7.53 8.62
CA ARG A 157 4.94 6.27 9.05
C ARG A 157 3.63 6.04 8.33
N TYR A 158 3.41 4.83 7.86
CA TYR A 158 2.15 4.43 7.22
C TYR A 158 0.88 4.72 8.06
N ASP A 159 1.00 4.72 9.40
CA ASP A 159 -0.10 4.95 10.33
C ASP A 159 -0.38 6.45 10.58
N TYR A 160 0.43 7.37 10.05
CA TYR A 160 0.26 8.82 10.27
C TYR A 160 -0.85 9.47 9.43
N TRP A 161 -1.37 8.75 8.42
CA TRP A 161 -2.44 9.23 7.53
C TRP A 161 -3.70 9.66 8.27
N HIS A 162 -3.95 9.17 9.49
CA HIS A 162 -5.13 9.50 10.28
C HIS A 162 -5.33 11.02 10.48
N THR A 163 -4.25 11.80 10.43
CA THR A 163 -4.27 13.27 10.60
C THR A 163 -4.92 14.01 9.43
N HIS A 164 -4.95 13.39 8.25
CA HIS A 164 -5.40 14.03 7.01
C HIS A 164 -6.67 13.40 6.41
N ALA A 165 -7.16 12.31 7.01
CA ALA A 165 -8.23 11.51 6.43
C ALA A 165 -9.59 11.75 7.09
N PRO A 166 -10.69 11.74 6.31
CA PRO A 166 -12.02 11.66 6.89
C PRO A 166 -12.16 10.35 7.68
N THR A 167 -12.92 10.39 8.77
CA THR A 167 -13.21 9.25 9.65
C THR A 167 -13.56 7.99 8.86
N TYR A 168 -13.04 6.84 9.30
CA TYR A 168 -13.43 5.55 8.74
C TYR A 168 -14.93 5.30 8.98
N THR A 169 -15.64 4.85 7.94
CA THR A 169 -17.06 4.47 8.05
C THR A 169 -17.17 2.99 7.74
N PRO A 170 -17.52 2.10 8.67
CA PRO A 170 -17.52 0.65 8.45
C PRO A 170 -18.47 0.22 7.32
N PRO A 171 -18.20 -0.92 6.64
CA PRO A 171 -19.09 -1.48 5.61
C PRO A 171 -20.54 -1.61 6.06
N SER A 172 -20.77 -2.01 7.32
CA SER A 172 -22.10 -2.17 7.91
C SER A 172 -22.89 -0.86 8.05
N ALA A 173 -22.21 0.29 8.06
CA ALA A 173 -22.83 1.61 8.11
C ALA A 173 -23.00 2.24 6.71
N GLN A 174 -22.60 1.55 5.64
CA GLN A 174 -22.83 2.00 4.27
C GLN A 174 -24.22 1.59 3.78
N PRO A 175 -24.76 2.30 2.77
CA PRO A 175 -25.92 1.81 2.04
C PRO A 175 -25.64 0.42 1.46
N LEU A 176 -26.42 -0.57 1.86
CA LEU A 176 -26.31 -1.95 1.40
C LEU A 176 -27.41 -2.29 0.39
N ASP A 177 -27.06 -3.11 -0.61
CA ASP A 177 -28.01 -3.82 -1.45
C ASP A 177 -28.38 -5.14 -0.79
N LEU A 178 -29.63 -5.22 -0.30
CA LEU A 178 -30.13 -6.37 0.45
C LEU A 178 -30.44 -7.59 -0.42
N ILE A 179 -30.57 -7.38 -1.74
CA ILE A 179 -31.09 -8.38 -2.69
C ILE A 179 -29.96 -9.03 -3.51
N GLN A 180 -28.87 -8.31 -3.79
CA GLN A 180 -27.77 -8.80 -4.61
C GLN A 180 -26.53 -9.08 -3.75
N SER A 181 -26.39 -10.32 -3.30
CA SER A 181 -25.10 -10.84 -2.85
C SER A 181 -24.36 -11.37 -4.08
N ARG A 182 -23.36 -10.63 -4.54
CA ARG A 182 -22.45 -11.13 -5.59
C ARG A 182 -21.59 -12.24 -4.99
N PRO A 183 -21.41 -13.39 -5.64
CA PRO A 183 -20.65 -14.49 -5.08
C PRO A 183 -19.21 -14.06 -4.80
N SER A 184 -18.63 -14.55 -3.70
CA SER A 184 -17.21 -14.38 -3.45
C SER A 184 -16.41 -15.15 -4.50
N ARG A 185 -15.37 -14.49 -5.03
CA ARG A 185 -14.47 -15.05 -6.02
C ARG A 185 -13.04 -14.67 -5.66
N PRO A 186 -12.06 -15.58 -5.87
CA PRO A 186 -10.66 -15.27 -5.62
C PRO A 186 -10.22 -14.05 -6.44
N VAL A 187 -9.43 -13.18 -5.81
CA VAL A 187 -8.83 -12.02 -6.49
C VAL A 187 -7.55 -12.41 -7.24
N LEU A 188 -6.85 -13.44 -6.76
CA LEU A 188 -5.70 -14.03 -7.42
C LEU A 188 -6.08 -15.40 -7.98
N ARG A 189 -5.43 -15.85 -9.06
CA ARG A 189 -5.66 -17.20 -9.59
C ARG A 189 -4.70 -18.22 -9.02
N SER A 190 -3.48 -17.79 -8.73
CA SER A 190 -2.41 -18.70 -8.30
C SER A 190 -2.47 -19.03 -6.81
N VAL A 191 -3.07 -18.18 -5.98
CA VAL A 191 -3.10 -18.33 -4.52
C VAL A 191 -4.42 -17.83 -3.92
N PRO A 192 -4.82 -18.31 -2.72
CA PRO A 192 -5.94 -17.74 -1.98
C PRO A 192 -5.74 -16.24 -1.69
N THR A 193 -6.85 -15.50 -1.55
CA THR A 193 -6.80 -14.11 -1.08
C THR A 193 -6.23 -14.07 0.33
N PRO A 194 -5.17 -13.28 0.61
CA PRO A 194 -4.57 -13.22 1.94
C PRO A 194 -5.54 -12.75 3.03
N SER A 195 -5.37 -13.30 4.24
CA SER A 195 -6.14 -12.92 5.42
C SER A 195 -5.68 -11.56 5.97
N GLY A 196 -6.60 -10.59 6.05
CA GLY A 196 -6.30 -9.32 6.72
C GLY A 196 -6.05 -9.46 8.21
N GLN A 197 -6.64 -10.45 8.86
CA GLN A 197 -6.40 -10.71 10.28
C GLN A 197 -4.95 -11.13 10.52
N ASN A 198 -4.39 -11.99 9.66
CA ASN A 198 -2.98 -12.37 9.74
C ASN A 198 -2.08 -11.15 9.51
N PHE A 199 -2.45 -10.28 8.57
CA PHE A 199 -1.72 -9.04 8.32
C PHE A 199 -1.75 -8.07 9.52
N LEU A 200 -2.90 -7.88 10.15
CA LEU A 200 -3.00 -7.05 11.37
C LEU A 200 -2.25 -7.66 12.56
N GLN A 201 -2.24 -8.99 12.67
CA GLN A 201 -1.42 -9.67 13.66
C GLN A 201 0.08 -9.43 13.39
N TRP A 202 0.52 -9.51 12.14
CA TRP A 202 1.89 -9.17 11.74
C TRP A 202 2.25 -7.72 12.10
N LEU A 203 1.34 -6.76 11.87
CA LEU A 203 1.55 -5.37 12.28
C LEU A 203 1.79 -5.25 13.79
N SER A 204 1.09 -6.04 14.59
CA SER A 204 1.17 -6.00 16.05
C SER A 204 2.42 -6.66 16.63
N LEU A 205 3.10 -7.52 15.86
CA LEU A 205 4.34 -8.18 16.27
C LEU A 205 5.57 -7.32 15.97
N PRO A 206 6.62 -7.36 16.80
CA PRO A 206 7.90 -6.71 16.48
C PRO A 206 8.56 -7.39 15.27
N LEU A 207 9.30 -6.62 14.47
CA LEU A 207 10.09 -7.18 13.37
C LEU A 207 11.32 -7.91 13.91
N ASN A 208 11.75 -8.96 13.20
CA ASN A 208 13.01 -9.64 13.50
C ASN A 208 14.15 -8.61 13.46
N THR A 209 14.95 -8.57 14.51
CA THR A 209 16.05 -7.62 14.68
C THR A 209 17.34 -8.42 14.95
N PRO A 210 18.50 -8.01 14.41
CA PRO A 210 19.78 -8.68 14.68
C PRO A 210 20.03 -8.84 16.18
N ALA A 211 20.66 -9.94 16.58
CA ALA A 211 20.90 -10.25 17.99
C ALA A 211 21.71 -9.15 18.71
N ASP A 212 22.68 -8.55 18.04
CA ASP A 212 23.51 -7.43 18.53
C ASP A 212 22.74 -6.10 18.64
N LYS A 213 21.57 -6.02 18.00
CA LYS A 213 20.70 -4.86 17.95
C LYS A 213 19.37 -5.09 18.68
N GLN A 214 19.19 -6.18 19.42
CA GLN A 214 17.97 -6.34 20.22
C GLN A 214 17.92 -5.33 21.38
N PRO A 215 16.73 -4.91 21.86
CA PRO A 215 15.40 -5.23 21.32
C PRO A 215 15.06 -4.49 20.02
N CYS A 216 13.99 -4.94 19.33
CA CYS A 216 13.35 -4.16 18.26
C CYS A 216 13.01 -2.73 18.78
N PRO A 217 13.30 -1.65 18.03
CA PRO A 217 13.05 -0.28 18.46
C PRO A 217 11.58 -0.06 18.77
N ASN A 218 11.29 0.52 19.93
CA ASN A 218 9.93 0.82 20.37
C ASN A 218 9.20 1.80 19.43
N GLN A 219 9.96 2.59 18.66
CA GLN A 219 9.40 3.44 17.63
C GLN A 219 8.60 2.63 16.60
N LEU A 220 8.94 1.36 16.34
CA LEU A 220 8.27 0.50 15.35
C LEU A 220 7.03 -0.21 15.87
N LEU A 221 6.66 -0.01 17.13
CA LEU A 221 5.41 -0.53 17.67
C LEU A 221 4.24 0.02 16.82
N HIS A 222 3.33 -0.88 16.47
CA HIS A 222 2.16 -0.55 15.69
C HIS A 222 1.20 0.30 16.52
N ARG A 223 0.63 1.32 15.87
CA ARG A 223 -0.38 2.19 16.47
C ARG A 223 -1.69 1.92 15.75
N PRO A 224 -2.71 1.40 16.46
CA PRO A 224 -4.00 1.18 15.85
C PRO A 224 -4.54 2.47 15.22
N CYS A 225 -4.98 2.40 13.97
CA CYS A 225 -5.46 3.55 13.22
C CYS A 225 -6.59 3.18 12.25
N HIS A 226 -7.21 4.18 11.63
CA HIS A 226 -8.33 3.97 10.69
C HIS A 226 -7.96 3.10 9.48
N LEU A 227 -6.68 3.01 9.12
CA LEU A 227 -6.19 2.16 8.04
C LEU A 227 -6.45 0.67 8.33
N ASP A 228 -6.29 0.25 9.58
CA ASP A 228 -6.41 -1.15 10.01
C ASP A 228 -7.79 -1.70 9.72
N ALA A 229 -8.80 -0.85 9.84
CA ALA A 229 -10.17 -1.22 9.57
C ALA A 229 -10.38 -1.58 8.09
N TYR A 230 -9.76 -0.86 7.14
CA TYR A 230 -9.80 -1.20 5.71
C TYR A 230 -9.09 -2.52 5.41
N LEU A 231 -8.01 -2.82 6.13
CA LEU A 231 -7.18 -4.02 5.92
C LEU A 231 -7.88 -5.31 6.36
N ASN A 232 -8.89 -5.22 7.22
CA ASN A 232 -9.60 -6.36 7.79
C ASN A 232 -11.14 -6.30 7.62
N GLU A 233 -11.64 -5.62 6.60
CA GLU A 233 -13.08 -5.62 6.32
C GLU A 233 -13.58 -7.01 5.94
N ASP A 234 -14.81 -7.34 6.34
CA ASP A 234 -15.48 -8.56 5.91
C ASP A 234 -15.93 -8.43 4.44
N GLU A 235 -15.45 -9.36 3.60
CA GLU A 235 -15.73 -9.32 2.17
C GLU A 235 -17.22 -9.51 1.85
N GLY A 236 -17.94 -10.29 2.67
CA GLY A 236 -19.38 -10.49 2.54
C GLY A 236 -20.17 -9.19 2.73
N PHE A 237 -19.77 -8.34 3.68
CA PHE A 237 -20.35 -6.99 3.81
C PHE A 237 -19.94 -6.08 2.66
N VAL A 238 -18.66 -6.09 2.26
CA VAL A 238 -18.16 -5.26 1.16
C VAL A 238 -18.92 -5.53 -0.14
N ARG A 239 -19.19 -6.81 -0.44
CA ARG A 239 -19.93 -7.24 -1.64
C ARG A 239 -21.38 -6.79 -1.67
N ARG A 240 -21.93 -6.36 -0.54
CA ARG A 240 -23.28 -5.81 -0.42
C ARG A 240 -23.31 -4.29 -0.43
N ILE A 241 -22.17 -3.60 -0.43
CA ILE A 241 -22.13 -2.14 -0.49
C ILE A 241 -22.65 -1.67 -1.87
N ARG A 242 -23.50 -0.64 -1.87
CA ARG A 242 -23.98 -0.03 -3.12
C ARG A 242 -22.83 0.47 -4.00
N PRO A 243 -22.92 0.35 -5.33
CA PRO A 243 -21.86 0.72 -6.26
C PRO A 243 -21.25 2.11 -6.03
N GLU A 244 -22.08 3.13 -5.76
CA GLU A 244 -21.62 4.50 -5.55
C GLU A 244 -20.77 4.63 -4.29
N ALA A 245 -21.19 3.98 -3.20
CA ALA A 245 -20.47 3.96 -1.95
C ALA A 245 -19.17 3.15 -2.08
N LEU A 246 -19.21 2.02 -2.78
CA LEU A 246 -18.02 1.21 -3.05
C LEU A 246 -17.00 1.98 -3.89
N LEU A 247 -17.45 2.78 -4.87
CA LEU A 247 -16.57 3.61 -5.69
C LEU A 247 -15.80 4.62 -4.85
N GLN A 248 -16.51 5.39 -4.03
CA GLN A 248 -15.91 6.38 -3.14
C GLN A 248 -14.93 5.72 -2.15
N ARG A 249 -15.32 4.55 -1.64
CA ARG A 249 -14.49 3.75 -0.75
C ARG A 249 -13.21 3.27 -1.43
N THR A 250 -13.31 2.77 -2.67
CA THR A 250 -12.17 2.29 -3.44
C THR A 250 -11.21 3.42 -3.79
N ALA A 251 -11.73 4.57 -4.21
CA ALA A 251 -10.91 5.77 -4.43
C ALA A 251 -10.16 6.20 -3.16
N LYS A 252 -10.80 6.13 -2.00
CA LYS A 252 -10.13 6.44 -0.72
C LYS A 252 -8.99 5.47 -0.40
N VAL A 253 -9.17 4.17 -0.68
CA VAL A 253 -8.10 3.17 -0.53
C VAL A 253 -6.96 3.39 -1.53
N LEU A 254 -7.26 3.82 -2.74
CA LEU A 254 -6.24 4.21 -3.73
C LEU A 254 -5.44 5.45 -3.28
N SER A 255 -6.09 6.47 -2.73
CA SER A 255 -5.41 7.63 -2.13
C SER A 255 -4.51 7.25 -0.96
N LEU A 256 -5.00 6.34 -0.09
CA LEU A 256 -4.22 5.76 0.99
C LEU A 256 -2.94 5.08 0.48
N PHE A 257 -3.08 4.21 -0.52
CA PHE A 257 -1.95 3.56 -1.15
C PHE A 257 -0.96 4.58 -1.74
N TRP A 258 -1.46 5.55 -2.49
CA TRP A 258 -0.62 6.57 -3.13
C TRP A 258 0.21 7.33 -2.09
N TRP A 259 -0.42 7.74 -0.99
CA TRP A 259 0.28 8.43 0.07
C TRP A 259 1.39 7.59 0.71
N ILE A 260 1.13 6.31 1.02
CA ILE A 260 2.16 5.41 1.56
C ILE A 260 3.29 5.21 0.54
N ALA A 261 2.97 5.07 -0.74
CA ALA A 261 3.97 4.98 -1.80
C ALA A 261 4.87 6.23 -1.86
N VAL A 262 4.28 7.43 -1.71
CA VAL A 262 5.04 8.68 -1.59
C VAL A 262 5.94 8.67 -0.36
N GLN A 263 5.45 8.25 0.82
CA GLN A 263 6.28 8.15 2.02
C GLN A 263 7.45 7.15 1.83
N ASN A 264 7.20 6.01 1.18
CA ASN A 264 8.24 5.02 0.86
C ASN A 264 9.30 5.61 -0.08
N ALA A 265 8.89 6.39 -1.07
CA ALA A 265 9.82 7.06 -1.98
C ALA A 265 10.72 8.07 -1.25
N TRP A 266 10.16 8.84 -0.31
CA TRP A 266 10.94 9.75 0.52
C TRP A 266 11.92 9.01 1.43
N LEU A 267 11.47 7.95 2.12
CA LEU A 267 12.34 7.14 2.96
C LEU A 267 13.51 6.55 2.17
N LYS A 268 13.27 6.03 0.97
CA LYS A 268 14.34 5.55 0.07
C LYS A 268 15.29 6.66 -0.37
N ALA A 269 14.79 7.87 -0.60
CA ALA A 269 15.65 9.00 -0.93
C ALA A 269 16.58 9.35 0.23
N TYR A 270 16.07 9.36 1.47
CA TYR A 270 16.90 9.53 2.67
C TYR A 270 17.88 8.38 2.86
N GLU A 271 17.44 7.12 2.71
CA GLU A 271 18.30 5.93 2.75
C GLU A 271 19.48 6.07 1.78
N GLY A 272 19.21 6.49 0.54
CA GLY A 272 20.21 6.69 -0.51
C GLY A 272 21.28 7.74 -0.19
N VAL A 273 21.04 8.62 0.80
CA VAL A 273 22.00 9.60 1.31
C VAL A 273 22.41 9.34 2.77
N GLY A 274 22.20 8.12 3.27
CA GLY A 274 22.59 7.72 4.63
C GLY A 274 21.76 8.36 5.74
N TRP A 275 20.46 8.57 5.49
CA TRP A 275 19.49 9.17 6.41
C TRP A 275 19.82 10.61 6.84
N ALA A 276 20.65 11.33 6.08
CA ALA A 276 21.05 12.70 6.40
C ALA A 276 19.84 13.65 6.43
N GLY A 277 19.65 14.39 7.53
CA GLY A 277 18.59 15.39 7.69
C GLY A 277 17.21 14.84 8.04
N ILE A 278 17.08 13.52 8.27
CA ILE A 278 15.81 12.88 8.65
C ILE A 278 15.27 13.40 9.99
N GLU A 279 16.14 13.93 10.84
CA GLU A 279 15.78 14.52 12.14
C GLU A 279 14.81 15.71 11.97
N GLY A 280 14.91 16.46 10.86
CA GLY A 280 13.99 17.57 10.55
C GLY A 280 12.57 17.14 10.22
N GLU A 281 12.33 15.84 10.05
CA GLU A 281 11.03 15.27 9.67
C GLU A 281 10.27 14.63 10.83
N CYS A 282 10.83 14.79 12.03
CA CYS A 282 10.22 14.40 13.28
C CYS A 282 9.39 15.55 13.84
N TYR A 283 8.17 15.24 14.30
CA TYR A 283 7.38 16.17 15.08
C TYR A 283 7.91 16.24 16.51
N ALA A 284 7.90 17.46 17.06
CA ALA A 284 8.21 17.74 18.46
C ALA A 284 7.18 17.09 19.40
#